data_AF-A0A7Y0A9Q5-F1
#
_entry.id   AF-A0A7Y0A9Q5-F1
#
_cell.length_a   1.000
_cell.length_b   1.000
_cell.length_c   1.000
_cell.angle_alpha   90.00
_cell.angle_beta   90.00
_cell.angle_gamma   90.00
#
_symmetry.space_group_name_H-M   'P 1'
#
loop_
_entity.id
_entity.type
_entity.pdbx_description
1 polymer ?
#
loop_
_entity_poly.entity_id
_entity_poly.type
_entity_poly.pdbx_seq_one_letter_code
_entity_poly.pdbx_strand_id
1 'polypeptide(L)'
;MAIIKNTEGLSTDEINDELRKGGRFVVFSYTISIIILTFRRGSDIYFVKSDESTFKYSWKYSLLTFFLGWWGFPFGPIFSIVSFYKNFTGGKDITQEVLNHVNAQA
;
A
#
# COMPACT_ATOMS: atom_id res chain seq x y z
N MET A 1 -4.87 -7.37 -13.12
CA MET A 1 -3.40 -7.22 -13.12
C MET A 1 -3.05 -6.16 -12.10
N ALA A 2 -2.22 -6.46 -11.11
CA ALA A 2 -1.75 -5.45 -10.17
C ALA A 2 -0.76 -4.55 -10.91
N ILE A 3 -1.04 -3.25 -11.00
CA ILE A 3 -0.12 -2.30 -11.62
C ILE A 3 0.94 -1.99 -10.56
N ILE A 4 2.21 -2.25 -10.88
CA ILE A 4 3.33 -1.84 -10.05
C ILE A 4 3.67 -0.40 -10.46
N LYS A 5 3.49 0.53 -9.53
CA LYS A 5 3.83 1.94 -9.71
C LYS A 5 5.25 2.19 -9.22
N ASN A 6 5.91 3.18 -9.82
CA ASN A 6 7.29 3.58 -9.50
C ASN A 6 8.38 2.58 -9.96
N THR A 7 8.06 1.69 -10.90
CA THR A 7 9.03 0.84 -11.62
C THR A 7 9.26 1.31 -13.06
N GLU A 8 8.65 2.41 -13.47
CA GLU A 8 8.77 2.96 -14.82
C GLU A 8 10.22 3.40 -15.08
N GLY A 9 10.88 2.72 -16.02
CA GLY A 9 12.26 3.02 -16.42
C GLY A 9 13.36 2.29 -15.63
N LEU A 10 13.01 1.42 -14.68
CA LEU A 10 13.98 0.56 -13.99
C LEU A 10 14.06 -0.81 -14.65
N SER A 11 15.27 -1.30 -14.88
CA SER A 11 15.53 -2.68 -15.26
C SER A 11 15.31 -3.64 -14.09
N THR A 12 15.09 -4.93 -14.38
CA THR A 12 14.94 -5.97 -13.36
C THR A 12 16.15 -6.05 -12.43
N ASP A 13 17.35 -5.82 -12.96
CA ASP A 13 18.60 -5.83 -12.19
C ASP A 13 18.67 -4.64 -11.22
N GLU A 14 18.29 -3.43 -11.67
CA GLU A 14 18.20 -2.26 -10.80
C GLU A 14 17.15 -2.43 -9.70
N ILE A 15 16.02 -3.06 -10.01
CA ILE A 15 14.99 -3.39 -9.02
C ILE A 15 15.58 -4.34 -7.97
N ASN A 16 16.27 -5.41 -8.40
CA ASN A 16 16.90 -6.36 -7.49
C ASN A 16 17.98 -5.71 -6.62
N ASP A 17 18.81 -4.84 -7.19
CA ASP A 17 19.83 -4.11 -6.46
C ASP A 17 19.21 -3.15 -5.43
N GLU A 18 18.11 -2.49 -5.79
CA GLU A 18 17.40 -1.61 -4.88
C GLU A 18 16.67 -2.39 -3.78
N LEU A 19 16.11 -3.57 -4.08
CA LEU A 19 15.59 -4.50 -3.06
C LEU A 19 16.70 -4.93 -2.07
N ARG A 20 17.90 -5.21 -2.57
CA ARG A 20 19.07 -5.56 -1.73
C ARG A 20 19.51 -4.40 -0.83
N LYS A 21 19.32 -3.15 -1.26
CA LYS A 21 19.56 -1.94 -0.45
C LYS A 21 18.46 -1.67 0.58
N GLY A 22 17.37 -2.44 0.57
CA GLY A 22 16.22 -2.27 1.47
C GLY A 22 15.00 -1.62 0.82
N GLY A 23 14.99 -1.49 -0.51
CA GLY A 23 13.78 -1.20 -1.28
C GLY A 23 12.73 -2.29 -1.08
N ARG A 24 11.45 -1.91 -1.17
CA ARG A 24 10.34 -2.80 -0.83
C ARG A 24 9.08 -2.48 -1.62
N PHE A 25 8.30 -3.51 -1.91
CA PHE A 25 6.99 -3.38 -2.53
C PHE A 25 5.92 -3.21 -1.46
N VAL A 26 5.23 -2.09 -1.50
CA VAL A 26 4.27 -1.69 -0.47
C VAL A 26 2.89 -1.48 -1.06
N VAL A 27 1.87 -2.03 -0.39
CA VAL A 27 0.47 -1.72 -0.66
C VAL A 27 -0.12 -0.92 0.50
N PHE A 28 -0.77 0.19 0.17
CA PHE A 28 -1.48 1.02 1.13
C PHE A 28 -2.94 0.61 1.23
N SER A 29 -3.51 0.68 2.42
CA SER A 29 -4.93 0.37 2.62
C SER A 29 -5.71 1.67 2.77
N TYR A 30 -6.89 1.75 2.18
CA TYR A 30 -7.83 2.83 2.44
C TYR A 30 -9.21 2.27 2.76
N THR A 31 -9.90 2.96 3.67
CA THR A 31 -11.27 2.63 4.07
C THR A 31 -12.22 3.70 3.56
N ILE A 32 -13.28 3.27 2.90
CA ILE A 32 -14.41 4.12 2.50
C ILE A 32 -15.64 3.51 3.13
N SER A 33 -16.38 4.29 3.89
CA SER A 33 -17.62 3.87 4.52
C SER A 33 -18.77 4.75 4.09
N ILE A 34 -19.91 4.15 3.80
CA ILE A 34 -21.15 4.81 3.38
C ILE A 34 -22.26 4.26 4.26
N ILE A 35 -22.58 4.97 5.34
CA ILE A 35 -23.71 4.75 6.26
C ILE A 35 -23.69 3.37 6.96
N ILE A 36 -23.96 2.30 6.21
CA ILE A 36 -23.98 0.90 6.68
C ILE A 36 -22.94 0.01 5.98
N LEU A 37 -22.37 0.44 4.85
CA LEU A 37 -21.41 -0.34 4.08
C LEU A 37 -20.00 0.18 4.30
N THR A 38 -19.06 -0.70 4.68
CA THR A 38 -17.64 -0.36 4.80
C THR A 38 -16.82 -1.15 3.79
N PHE A 39 -16.09 -0.44 2.93
CA PHE A 39 -15.18 -1.00 1.94
C PHE A 39 -13.75 -0.77 2.39
N ARG A 40 -12.97 -1.85 2.46
CA ARG A 40 -11.51 -1.81 2.64
C ARG A 40 -10.87 -2.23 1.34
N ARG A 41 -10.12 -1.32 0.72
CA ARG A 41 -9.41 -1.61 -0.52
C ARG A 41 -7.91 -1.38 -0.34
N GLY A 42 -7.13 -2.23 -1.02
CA GLY A 42 -5.71 -2.00 -1.23
C GLY A 42 -5.52 -1.02 -2.39
N SER A 43 -4.47 -0.21 -2.31
CA SER A 43 -3.96 0.53 -3.45
C SER A 43 -3.28 -0.41 -4.44
N ASP A 44 -2.87 0.15 -5.58
CA ASP A 44 -1.85 -0.45 -6.43
C ASP A 44 -0.56 -0.71 -5.64
N ILE A 45 0.30 -1.59 -6.18
CA ILE A 45 1.59 -1.92 -5.58
C ILE A 45 2.55 -0.75 -5.87
N TYR A 46 3.16 -0.19 -4.84
CA TYR A 46 4.19 0.84 -4.98
C TYR A 46 5.55 0.23 -4.73
N PHE A 47 6.48 0.41 -5.67
CA PHE A 47 7.89 0.16 -5.41
C PHE A 47 8.47 1.35 -4.65
N VAL A 48 8.85 1.15 -3.41
CA VAL A 48 9.46 2.17 -2.56
C VAL A 48 10.96 1.89 -2.51
N LYS A 49 11.74 2.83 -3.04
CA LYS A 49 13.21 2.77 -3.01
C LYS A 49 13.71 2.88 -1.57
N SER A 50 14.95 2.43 -1.34
CA SER A 50 15.59 2.43 -0.02
C SER A 50 15.72 3.84 0.58
N ASP A 51 15.83 4.86 -0.27
CA ASP A 51 15.92 6.27 0.10
C ASP A 51 14.57 7.00 0.14
N GLU A 52 13.49 6.37 -0.32
CA GLU A 52 12.17 7.00 -0.40
C GLU A 52 11.30 6.73 0.83
N SER A 53 10.71 7.81 1.37
CA SER A 53 9.75 7.66 2.46
C SER A 53 8.41 7.13 1.95
N THR A 54 7.96 6.04 2.58
CA THR A 54 6.67 5.40 2.34
C THR A 54 5.48 6.34 2.62
N PHE A 55 5.69 7.38 3.43
CA PHE A 55 4.70 8.40 3.78
C PHE A 55 4.21 9.23 2.58
N LYS A 56 5.09 9.47 1.60
CA LYS A 56 4.77 10.21 0.36
C LYS A 56 3.62 9.56 -0.43
N TYR A 57 3.49 8.25 -0.31
CA TYR A 57 2.45 7.49 -1.01
C TYR A 57 1.22 7.24 -0.13
N SER A 58 1.38 7.15 1.19
CA SER A 58 0.30 6.82 2.12
C SER A 58 -0.60 8.00 2.49
N TRP A 59 -0.08 9.24 2.48
CA TRP A 59 -0.82 10.42 2.99
C TRP A 59 -2.19 10.62 2.33
N LYS A 60 -2.27 10.45 1.00
CA LYS A 60 -3.53 10.58 0.24
C LYS A 60 -4.58 9.55 0.64
N TYR A 61 -4.14 8.33 0.97
CA TYR A 61 -5.01 7.23 1.41
C TYR A 61 -5.47 7.43 2.86
N SER A 62 -4.60 7.98 3.70
CA SER A 62 -4.95 8.43 5.05
C SER A 62 -5.96 9.57 5.01
N LEU A 63 -5.80 10.55 4.11
CA LEU A 63 -6.77 11.64 3.94
C LEU A 63 -8.13 11.13 3.45
N LEU A 64 -8.11 10.21 2.48
CA LEU A 64 -9.33 9.56 1.99
C LEU A 64 -10.06 8.79 3.10
N THR A 65 -9.31 8.03 3.90
CA THR A 65 -9.84 7.31 5.06
C THR A 65 -10.35 8.29 6.13
N PHE A 66 -9.70 9.43 6.30
CA PHE A 66 -10.13 10.47 7.23
C PHE A 66 -11.47 11.10 6.83
N PHE A 67 -11.69 11.36 5.55
CA PHE A 67 -12.94 11.99 5.13
C PHE A 67 -14.06 10.99 4.90
N LEU A 68 -13.75 9.75 4.50
CA LEU A 68 -14.76 8.79 4.07
C LEU A 68 -14.89 7.56 4.96
N GLY A 69 -13.97 7.28 5.88
CA GLY A 69 -13.98 6.05 6.67
C GLY A 69 -14.97 6.05 7.84
N TRP A 70 -15.35 7.22 8.36
CA TRP A 70 -16.08 7.37 9.63
C TRP A 70 -17.60 7.26 9.49
N TRP A 71 -18.15 7.37 8.28
CA TRP A 71 -19.59 7.40 8.04
C TRP A 71 -20.29 6.05 8.27
N GLY A 72 -19.56 4.98 8.60
CA GLY A 72 -20.13 3.67 8.91
C GLY A 72 -20.50 3.51 10.37
N PHE A 73 -21.77 3.36 10.69
CA PHE A 73 -22.23 3.04 12.04
C PHE A 73 -22.38 1.52 12.19
N PRO A 74 -21.84 0.85 13.23
CA PRO A 74 -20.94 1.34 14.29
C PRO A 74 -19.44 1.14 13.99
N PHE A 75 -19.06 0.42 12.92
CA PHE A 75 -17.70 -0.08 12.73
C PHE A 75 -16.75 0.82 11.91
N GLY A 76 -17.27 1.88 11.27
CA GLY A 76 -16.49 2.80 10.44
C GLY A 76 -15.28 3.40 11.16
N PRO A 77 -15.43 3.95 12.39
CA PRO A 77 -14.31 4.48 13.16
C PRO A 77 -13.22 3.44 13.46
N ILE A 78 -13.60 2.20 13.81
CA ILE A 78 -12.65 1.12 14.13
C ILE A 78 -11.82 0.76 12.91
N PHE A 79 -12.46 0.55 11.75
CA PHE A 79 -11.74 0.23 10.52
C PHE A 79 -10.92 1.40 9.98
N SER A 80 -11.31 2.64 10.27
CA SER A 80 -10.53 3.83 9.94
C SER A 80 -9.24 3.88 10.74
N ILE A 81 -9.28 3.63 12.06
CA ILE A 81 -8.10 3.56 12.94
C ILE A 81 -7.13 2.46 12.47
N VAL A 82 -7.65 1.27 12.12
CA VAL A 82 -6.80 0.18 11.62
C VAL A 82 -6.12 0.55 10.30
N SER A 83 -6.82 1.23 9.39
CA SER A 83 -6.24 1.68 8.12
C SER A 83 -5.22 2.80 8.32
N PHE A 84 -5.45 3.72 9.27
CA PHE A 84 -4.45 4.69 9.68
C PHE A 84 -3.20 4.00 10.21
N TYR A 85 -3.34 3.09 11.17
CA TYR A 85 -2.21 2.36 11.74
C TYR A 85 -1.37 1.71 10.65
N LYS A 86 -2.01 0.97 9.73
CA LYS A 86 -1.33 0.34 8.59
C LYS A 86 -0.61 1.34 7.68
N ASN A 87 -1.20 2.49 7.43
CA ASN A 87 -0.58 3.52 6.58
C ASN A 87 0.58 4.25 7.30
N PHE A 88 0.49 4.44 8.62
CA PHE A 88 1.54 5.05 9.44
C PHE A 88 2.70 4.09 9.71
N THR A 89 2.48 2.77 9.77
CA THR A 89 3.56 1.77 9.86
C THR A 89 4.27 1.51 8.53
N GLY A 90 3.96 2.28 7.48
CA GLY A 90 4.60 2.14 6.17
C GLY A 90 3.92 1.15 5.22
N GLY A 91 2.61 0.89 5.39
CA GLY A 91 1.84 0.02 4.51
C GLY A 91 2.10 -1.48 4.73
N LYS A 92 1.49 -2.33 3.89
CA LYS A 92 1.75 -3.77 3.88
C LYS A 92 2.93 -4.03 2.94
N ASP A 93 4.04 -4.49 3.49
CA ASP A 93 5.15 -5.02 2.70
C ASP A 93 4.70 -6.35 2.06
N ILE A 94 4.75 -6.39 0.74
CA ILE A 94 4.41 -7.56 -0.08
C ILE A 94 5.59 -7.96 -0.97
N THR A 95 6.81 -7.55 -0.63
CA THR A 95 8.02 -7.83 -1.41
C THR A 95 8.19 -9.32 -1.66
N GLN A 96 8.02 -10.14 -0.62
CA GLN A 96 8.11 -11.59 -0.73
C GLN A 96 6.99 -12.19 -1.59
N GLU A 97 5.76 -11.66 -1.50
CA GLU A 97 4.65 -12.12 -2.34
C GLU A 97 4.93 -11.83 -3.83
N VAL A 98 5.48 -10.65 -4.14
CA VAL A 98 5.86 -10.25 -5.50
C VAL A 98 7.01 -11.13 -6.02
N LEU A 99 8.08 -11.32 -5.24
CA LEU A 99 9.22 -12.15 -5.62
C LEU A 99 8.81 -13.61 -5.88
N ASN A 100 7.97 -14.17 -5.01
CA ASN A 100 7.45 -15.53 -5.19
C ASN A 100 6.63 -15.67 -6.47
N HIS A 101 5.81 -14.67 -6.79
CA HIS A 101 5.04 -14.65 -8.04
C HIS A 101 5.91 -14.53 -9.29
N VAL A 102 6.98 -13.73 -9.24
CA VAL A 102 7.93 -13.60 -10.35
C VAL A 102 8.71 -14.91 -10.56
N ASN A 103 9.21 -15.51 -9.48
CA ASN A 103 9.97 -16.77 -9.54
C ASN A 103 9.10 -17.97 -9.96
N ALA A 104 7.81 -17.97 -9.62
CA ALA A 104 6.89 -19.04 -10.03
C ALA A 104 6.47 -18.96 -11.51
N GLN A 105 6.78 -17.85 -12.20
CA GLN A 105 6.48 -17.64 -13.62
C GLN A 105 7.71 -17.78 -14.53
N ALA A 106 8.91 -17.95 -13.95
CA ALA A 106 10.16 -18.22 -14.64
C ALA A 106 10.39 -19.73 -14.78
#